data_AF-W5SJK1-F1
#
_entry.id   AF-W5SJK1-F1
#
_cell.length_a   1.000
_cell.length_b   1.000
_cell.length_c   1.000
_cell.angle_alpha   90.00
_cell.angle_beta   90.00
_cell.angle_gamma   90.00
#
_symmetry.space_group_name_H-M   'P 1'
#
loop_
_entity.id
_entity.type
_entity.pdbx_description
1 polymer ?
#
loop_
_entity_poly.entity_id
_entity_poly.type
_entity_poly.pdbx_seq_one_letter_code
_entity_poly.pdbx_strand_id
1 'polypeptide(L)'
;MFSSKKDTDGTEAQAAAASATIGAVSGADILQAISKSEEVKGEPTIETAKNAAEIAAAKKEESKEITVDGAKKDAVIAGGIALRGMAKDGKFVAKNNEDKSAFAINGAVASAVNKVLSTLTIAIRNRVDEGLKEINRVLGEIKQGEGSVAKINE
;
A
#
# COMPACT_ATOMS: atom_id res chain seq x y z
N MET A 1 -15.58 6.17 6.59
CA MET A 1 -14.30 6.89 6.33
C MET A 1 -14.20 7.46 4.91
N PHE A 2 -14.79 6.82 3.88
CA PHE A 2 -14.74 7.28 2.49
C PHE A 2 -15.93 8.16 2.06
N SER A 3 -16.91 8.35 2.94
CA SER A 3 -18.16 9.06 2.67
C SER A 3 -18.00 10.58 2.65
N SER A 4 -19.11 11.31 2.44
CA SER A 4 -19.20 12.78 2.61
C SER A 4 -19.77 13.21 3.97
N LYS A 5 -20.36 12.28 4.75
CA LYS A 5 -21.19 12.59 5.92
C LYS A 5 -20.40 12.65 7.22
N LYS A 6 -20.15 13.85 7.73
CA LYS A 6 -19.29 14.05 8.92
C LYS A 6 -19.99 13.86 10.27
N ASP A 7 -21.32 13.72 10.32
CA ASP A 7 -22.02 13.63 11.60
C ASP A 7 -22.10 12.18 12.13
N THR A 8 -22.10 11.21 11.22
CA THR A 8 -22.27 9.78 11.54
C THR A 8 -21.14 8.88 11.04
N ASP A 9 -20.35 9.33 10.06
CA ASP A 9 -19.19 8.58 9.56
C ASP A 9 -17.87 9.18 10.03
N GLY A 10 -16.82 8.40 9.82
CA GLY A 10 -15.48 8.75 10.25
C GLY A 10 -15.31 8.59 11.76
N THR A 11 -15.97 7.59 12.34
CA THR A 11 -15.92 7.30 13.79
C THR A 11 -14.67 6.53 14.16
N GLU A 12 -14.33 6.52 15.45
CA GLU A 12 -13.29 5.64 16.02
C GLU A 12 -13.54 4.16 15.68
N ALA A 13 -14.80 3.70 15.64
CA ALA A 13 -15.14 2.33 15.27
C ALA A 13 -14.76 2.01 13.82
N GLN A 14 -15.00 2.94 12.89
CA GLN A 14 -14.58 2.77 11.50
C GLN A 14 -13.04 2.80 11.37
N ALA A 15 -12.37 3.66 12.13
CA ALA A 15 -10.90 3.69 12.19
C ALA A 15 -10.30 2.40 12.77
N ALA A 16 -10.94 1.83 13.79
CA ALA A 16 -10.56 0.54 14.38
C ALA A 16 -10.76 -0.60 13.38
N ALA A 17 -11.87 -0.62 12.65
CA ALA A 17 -12.11 -1.60 11.57
C ALA A 17 -11.04 -1.49 10.47
N ALA A 18 -10.72 -0.27 10.02
CA ALA A 18 -9.64 -0.05 9.06
C ALA A 18 -8.28 -0.56 9.61
N SER A 19 -7.99 -0.27 10.88
CA SER A 19 -6.76 -0.74 11.54
C SER A 19 -6.69 -2.25 11.63
N ALA A 20 -7.81 -2.92 11.93
CA ALA A 20 -7.90 -4.38 11.95
C ALA A 20 -7.64 -4.99 10.57
N THR A 21 -8.27 -4.44 9.52
CA THR A 21 -8.03 -4.82 8.13
C THR A 21 -6.56 -4.66 7.73
N ILE A 22 -5.93 -3.53 8.08
CA ILE A 22 -4.50 -3.28 7.81
C ILE A 22 -3.61 -4.25 8.61
N GLY A 23 -4.00 -4.57 9.85
CA GLY A 23 -3.30 -5.51 10.72
C GLY A 23 -3.36 -6.95 10.23
N ALA A 24 -4.45 -7.35 9.58
CA ALA A 24 -4.70 -8.72 9.12
C ALA A 24 -3.86 -9.15 7.90
N VAL A 25 -3.27 -8.21 7.16
CA VAL A 25 -2.54 -8.48 5.91
C VAL A 25 -1.08 -8.08 5.97
N SER A 26 -0.22 -8.71 5.17
CA SER A 26 1.18 -8.29 5.04
C SER A 26 1.30 -7.07 4.10
N GLY A 27 2.41 -6.34 4.18
CA GLY A 27 2.67 -5.27 3.21
C GLY A 27 2.85 -5.78 1.78
N ALA A 28 3.26 -7.04 1.61
CA ALA A 28 3.38 -7.68 0.30
C ALA A 28 1.99 -7.96 -0.30
N ASP A 29 1.02 -8.39 0.51
CA ASP A 29 -0.37 -8.59 0.06
C ASP A 29 -0.98 -7.26 -0.39
N ILE A 30 -0.72 -6.19 0.36
CA ILE A 30 -1.18 -4.84 0.01
C ILE A 30 -0.55 -4.39 -1.32
N LEU A 31 0.78 -4.53 -1.47
CA LEU A 31 1.47 -4.20 -2.73
C LEU A 31 0.97 -5.03 -3.90
N GLN A 32 0.67 -6.31 -3.68
CA GLN A 32 0.10 -7.17 -4.71
C GLN A 32 -1.30 -6.71 -5.11
N ALA A 33 -2.15 -6.33 -4.16
CA ALA A 33 -3.49 -5.81 -4.44
C ALA A 33 -3.43 -4.48 -5.22
N ILE A 34 -2.51 -3.59 -4.86
CA ILE A 34 -2.24 -2.34 -5.60
C ILE A 34 -1.77 -2.67 -7.02
N SER A 35 -0.80 -3.56 -7.17
CA SER A 35 -0.22 -3.91 -8.49
C SER A 35 -1.21 -4.61 -9.42
N LYS A 36 -2.21 -5.32 -8.87
CA LYS A 36 -3.31 -5.96 -9.62
C LYS A 36 -4.48 -5.02 -9.90
N SER A 37 -4.44 -3.78 -9.41
CA SER A 37 -5.51 -2.82 -9.67
C SER A 37 -5.45 -2.35 -11.11
N GLU A 38 -6.61 -2.25 -11.74
CA GLU A 38 -6.72 -1.68 -13.08
C GLU A 38 -6.65 -0.16 -13.01
N GLU A 39 -6.40 0.47 -14.16
CA GLU A 39 -6.52 1.91 -14.30
C GLU A 39 -7.95 2.34 -13.98
N VAL A 40 -8.08 3.39 -13.17
CA VAL A 40 -9.39 3.93 -12.80
C VAL A 40 -10.05 4.55 -14.02
N LYS A 41 -11.18 3.97 -14.44
CA LYS A 41 -12.00 4.50 -15.54
C LYS A 41 -13.19 5.25 -14.98
N GLY A 42 -13.37 6.49 -15.41
CA GLY A 42 -14.47 7.34 -14.97
C GLY A 42 -14.36 7.69 -13.49
N GLU A 43 -15.52 7.79 -12.84
CA GLU A 43 -15.63 8.27 -11.47
C GLU A 43 -16.28 7.19 -10.59
N PRO A 44 -15.51 6.22 -10.07
CA PRO A 44 -16.06 5.13 -9.29
C PRO A 44 -16.70 5.64 -8.00
N THR A 45 -17.69 4.92 -7.48
CA THR A 45 -18.22 5.09 -6.13
C THR A 45 -17.70 3.96 -5.24
N ILE A 46 -17.86 4.09 -3.92
CA ILE A 46 -17.41 3.05 -2.98
C ILE A 46 -18.16 1.71 -3.19
N GLU A 47 -19.42 1.75 -3.62
CA GLU A 47 -20.20 0.55 -3.92
C GLU A 47 -19.74 -0.15 -5.19
N THR A 48 -19.28 0.61 -6.20
CA THR A 48 -18.90 0.03 -7.49
C THR A 48 -17.42 -0.29 -7.58
N ALA A 49 -16.61 0.18 -6.63
CA ALA A 49 -15.17 -0.06 -6.62
C ALA A 49 -14.86 -1.55 -6.48
N LYS A 50 -14.00 -2.05 -7.37
CA LYS A 50 -13.61 -3.46 -7.49
C LYS A 50 -12.18 -3.72 -7.04
N ASN A 51 -11.34 -2.69 -7.05
CA ASN A 51 -9.92 -2.79 -6.77
C ASN A 51 -9.41 -1.62 -5.92
N ALA A 52 -8.14 -1.66 -5.49
CA ALA A 52 -7.57 -0.69 -4.57
C ALA A 52 -7.52 0.72 -5.18
N ALA A 53 -7.21 0.84 -6.48
CA ALA A 53 -7.16 2.12 -7.17
C ALA A 53 -8.56 2.78 -7.25
N GLU A 54 -9.58 2.01 -7.57
CA GLU A 54 -10.97 2.49 -7.59
C GLU A 54 -11.47 2.89 -6.20
N ILE A 55 -11.14 2.13 -5.14
CA ILE A 55 -11.44 2.53 -3.75
C ILE A 55 -10.77 3.87 -3.42
N ALA A 56 -9.51 4.03 -3.85
CA ALA A 56 -8.77 5.25 -3.58
C ALA A 56 -9.39 6.47 -4.27
N ALA A 57 -9.77 6.32 -5.54
CA ALA A 57 -10.39 7.35 -6.37
C ALA A 57 -11.88 7.55 -6.11
N ALA A 58 -12.52 6.66 -5.34
CA ALA A 58 -13.97 6.66 -5.18
C ALA A 58 -14.51 8.00 -4.68
N LYS A 59 -15.58 8.46 -5.35
CA LYS A 59 -16.31 9.66 -4.96
C LYS A 59 -16.89 9.54 -3.57
N LYS A 60 -16.95 10.67 -2.88
CA LYS A 60 -17.58 10.79 -1.58
C LYS A 60 -19.10 10.72 -1.78
N GLU A 61 -19.71 9.66 -1.29
CA GLU A 61 -21.16 9.50 -1.25
C GLU A 61 -21.64 9.35 0.20
N GLU A 62 -22.94 9.51 0.44
CA GLU A 62 -23.49 9.37 1.79
C GLU A 62 -23.41 7.92 2.26
N SER A 63 -22.64 7.67 3.32
CA SER A 63 -22.65 6.45 4.15
C SER A 63 -22.82 5.13 3.41
N LYS A 64 -21.99 4.90 2.38
CA LYS A 64 -21.96 3.65 1.61
C LYS A 64 -20.82 2.73 2.01
N GLU A 65 -21.12 1.44 2.03
CA GLU A 65 -20.15 0.37 2.28
C GLU A 65 -19.66 -0.24 0.97
N ILE A 66 -18.53 -0.95 1.04
CA ILE A 66 -17.98 -1.69 -0.10
C ILE A 66 -18.86 -2.91 -0.33
N THR A 67 -19.55 -2.98 -1.47
CA THR A 67 -20.48 -4.07 -1.77
C THR A 67 -19.87 -5.14 -2.69
N VAL A 68 -18.87 -4.79 -3.51
CA VAL A 68 -18.17 -5.74 -4.38
C VAL A 68 -17.29 -6.69 -3.59
N ASP A 69 -17.51 -8.00 -3.71
CA ASP A 69 -16.80 -9.02 -2.95
C ASP A 69 -15.28 -9.03 -3.19
N GLY A 70 -14.83 -8.71 -4.40
CA GLY A 70 -13.41 -8.53 -4.71
C GLY A 70 -12.76 -7.38 -3.91
N ALA A 71 -13.51 -6.32 -3.66
CA ALA A 71 -13.07 -5.13 -2.94
C ALA A 71 -13.18 -5.26 -1.42
N LYS A 72 -13.96 -6.23 -0.89
CA LYS A 72 -14.06 -6.52 0.55
C LYS A 72 -12.82 -7.20 1.13
N LYS A 73 -11.87 -7.64 0.30
CA LYS A 73 -10.64 -8.26 0.76
C LYS A 73 -9.79 -7.25 1.53
N ASP A 74 -9.29 -7.65 2.70
CA ASP A 74 -8.50 -6.77 3.56
C ASP A 74 -7.31 -6.11 2.84
N ALA A 75 -6.61 -6.86 1.99
CA ALA A 75 -5.48 -6.34 1.23
C ALA A 75 -5.89 -5.27 0.21
N VAL A 76 -7.09 -5.40 -0.38
CA VAL A 76 -7.64 -4.45 -1.37
C VAL A 76 -8.10 -3.18 -0.66
N ILE A 77 -8.79 -3.30 0.47
CA ILE A 77 -9.20 -2.16 1.30
C ILE A 77 -7.96 -1.42 1.83
N ALA A 78 -7.01 -2.13 2.42
CA ALA A 78 -5.77 -1.54 2.93
C ALA A 78 -4.96 -0.86 1.80
N GLY A 79 -4.93 -1.46 0.61
CA GLY A 79 -4.34 -0.86 -0.59
C GLY A 79 -5.05 0.44 -1.00
N GLY A 80 -6.38 0.43 -1.00
CA GLY A 80 -7.18 1.63 -1.30
C GLY A 80 -6.99 2.75 -0.27
N ILE A 81 -6.89 2.40 1.03
CA ILE A 81 -6.56 3.35 2.10
C ILE A 81 -5.15 3.93 1.87
N ALA A 82 -4.16 3.09 1.60
CA ALA A 82 -2.79 3.55 1.38
C ALA A 82 -2.69 4.47 0.16
N LEU A 83 -3.25 4.07 -0.98
CA LEU A 83 -3.27 4.87 -2.21
C LEU A 83 -3.97 6.21 -2.00
N ARG A 84 -5.13 6.21 -1.34
CA ARG A 84 -5.85 7.45 -1.02
C ARG A 84 -5.05 8.32 -0.04
N GLY A 85 -4.38 7.74 0.95
CA GLY A 85 -3.53 8.49 1.87
C GLY A 85 -2.32 9.14 1.20
N MET A 86 -1.80 8.54 0.13
CA MET A 86 -0.68 9.08 -0.66
C MET A 86 -1.11 10.05 -1.77
N ALA A 87 -2.37 10.01 -2.19
CA ALA A 87 -2.88 10.85 -3.27
C ALA A 87 -3.01 12.32 -2.85
N LYS A 88 -2.68 13.25 -3.76
CA LYS A 88 -2.69 14.71 -3.52
C LYS A 88 -4.02 15.21 -2.93
N ASP A 89 -5.14 14.80 -3.52
CA ASP A 89 -6.49 15.20 -3.09
C ASP A 89 -7.18 14.14 -2.21
N GLY A 90 -6.42 13.15 -1.78
CA GLY A 90 -6.87 12.05 -0.95
C GLY A 90 -7.28 12.52 0.44
N LYS A 91 -8.56 12.36 0.76
CA LYS A 91 -9.12 12.78 2.06
C LYS A 91 -10.03 11.70 2.62
N PHE A 92 -9.95 11.53 3.94
CA PHE A 92 -10.85 10.71 4.74
C PHE A 92 -11.79 11.60 5.54
N VAL A 93 -13.02 11.14 5.74
CA VAL A 93 -13.96 11.78 6.64
C VAL A 93 -13.70 11.30 8.05
N ALA A 94 -13.62 12.26 8.98
CA ALA A 94 -13.66 12.07 10.42
C ALA A 94 -14.94 12.71 10.97
N LYS A 95 -15.47 12.16 12.06
CA LYS A 95 -16.67 12.67 12.70
C LYS A 95 -16.46 14.08 13.25
N ASN A 96 -17.44 14.96 13.04
CA ASN A 96 -17.42 16.35 13.49
C ASN A 96 -17.35 16.44 15.03
N ASN A 97 -16.66 17.48 15.53
CA ASN A 97 -16.52 17.78 16.96
C ASN A 97 -15.92 16.62 17.79
N GLU A 98 -15.12 15.76 17.16
CA GLU A 98 -14.52 14.59 17.79
C GLU A 98 -13.08 14.37 17.30
N ASP A 99 -12.12 15.08 17.91
CA ASP A 99 -10.71 15.02 17.51
C ASP A 99 -10.11 13.60 17.57
N LYS A 100 -10.59 12.78 18.51
CA LYS A 100 -10.16 11.38 18.65
C LYS A 100 -10.40 10.56 17.39
N SER A 101 -11.56 10.76 16.75
CA SER A 101 -11.88 10.12 15.48
C SER A 101 -10.87 10.52 14.39
N ALA A 102 -10.52 11.81 14.29
CA ALA A 102 -9.49 12.26 13.34
C ALA A 102 -8.12 11.62 13.62
N PHE A 103 -7.70 11.55 14.89
CA PHE A 103 -6.42 10.91 15.25
C PHE A 103 -6.41 9.40 14.95
N ALA A 104 -7.50 8.69 15.24
CA ALA A 104 -7.60 7.26 14.96
C ALA A 104 -7.53 6.97 13.45
N ILE A 105 -8.22 7.78 12.64
CA ILE A 105 -8.18 7.68 11.18
C ILE A 105 -6.77 7.95 10.65
N ASN A 106 -6.14 9.03 11.11
CA ASN A 106 -4.77 9.36 10.70
C ASN A 106 -3.79 8.25 11.08
N GLY A 107 -3.94 7.64 12.25
CA GLY A 107 -3.14 6.49 12.68
C GLY A 107 -3.31 5.28 11.76
N ALA A 108 -4.55 4.93 11.42
CA ALA A 108 -4.84 3.85 10.48
C ALA A 108 -4.22 4.11 9.10
N VAL A 109 -4.44 5.31 8.55
CA VAL A 109 -3.91 5.71 7.23
C VAL A 109 -2.38 5.69 7.23
N ALA A 110 -1.74 6.28 8.24
CA ALA A 110 -0.28 6.28 8.36
C ALA A 110 0.28 4.86 8.46
N SER A 111 -0.39 3.97 9.20
CA SER A 111 -0.01 2.56 9.30
C SER A 111 -0.05 1.86 7.93
N ALA A 112 -1.14 2.05 7.16
CA ALA A 112 -1.26 1.49 5.81
C ALA A 112 -0.14 1.98 4.89
N VAL A 113 0.10 3.29 4.86
CA VAL A 113 1.14 3.92 4.02
C VAL A 113 2.53 3.43 4.41
N ASN A 114 2.85 3.41 5.71
CA ASN A 114 4.14 2.92 6.20
C ASN A 114 4.37 1.45 5.84
N LYS A 115 3.35 0.61 5.94
CA LYS A 115 3.44 -0.82 5.60
C LYS A 115 3.74 -1.04 4.13
N VAL A 116 3.11 -0.27 3.25
CA VAL A 116 3.36 -0.29 1.80
C VAL A 116 4.78 0.18 1.47
N LEU A 117 5.18 1.37 1.95
CA LEU A 117 6.46 1.97 1.61
C LEU A 117 7.66 1.18 2.19
N SER A 118 7.53 0.67 3.42
CA SER A 118 8.57 -0.16 4.04
C SER A 118 8.79 -1.46 3.27
N THR A 119 7.71 -2.14 2.87
CA THR A 119 7.80 -3.37 2.09
C THR A 119 8.39 -3.11 0.71
N LEU A 120 7.96 -2.04 0.03
CA LEU A 120 8.52 -1.66 -1.26
C LEU A 120 10.03 -1.36 -1.15
N THR A 121 10.43 -0.65 -0.10
CA THR A 121 11.83 -0.33 0.16
C THR A 121 12.66 -1.60 0.36
N ILE A 122 12.16 -2.57 1.13
CA ILE A 122 12.83 -3.85 1.34
C ILE A 122 12.95 -4.63 0.01
N ALA A 123 11.87 -4.68 -0.78
CA ALA A 123 11.87 -5.36 -2.08
C ALA A 123 12.92 -4.77 -3.03
N ILE A 124 13.03 -3.43 -3.10
CA ILE A 124 14.06 -2.75 -3.90
C ILE A 124 15.46 -3.09 -3.39
N ARG A 125 15.69 -3.03 -2.07
CA ARG A 125 17.01 -3.35 -1.48
C ARG A 125 17.43 -4.78 -1.78
N ASN A 126 16.53 -5.74 -1.63
CA ASN A 126 16.82 -7.15 -1.91
C ASN A 126 17.21 -7.34 -3.38
N ARG A 127 16.48 -6.71 -4.31
CA ARG A 127 16.80 -6.81 -5.74
C ARG A 127 18.14 -6.16 -6.10
N VAL A 128 18.47 -5.04 -5.46
CA VAL A 128 19.78 -4.39 -5.62
C VAL A 128 20.90 -5.26 -5.03
N ASP A 129 20.70 -5.84 -3.84
CA ASP A 129 21.66 -6.73 -3.17
C ASP A 129 21.97 -7.98 -4.00
N GLU A 130 20.96 -8.61 -4.61
CA GLU A 130 21.16 -9.73 -5.55
C GLU A 130 22.05 -9.32 -6.73
N GLY A 131 21.80 -8.16 -7.33
CA GLY A 131 22.62 -7.64 -8.43
C GLY A 131 24.07 -7.35 -8.00
N LEU A 132 24.26 -6.76 -6.82
CA LEU A 132 25.59 -6.48 -6.27
C LEU A 132 26.36 -7.76 -5.92
N LYS A 133 25.70 -8.79 -5.40
CA LYS A 133 26.30 -10.10 -5.14
C LYS A 133 26.80 -10.75 -6.42
N GLU A 134 26.03 -10.67 -7.50
CA GLU A 134 26.44 -11.21 -8.79
C GLU A 134 27.65 -10.46 -9.38
N ILE A 135 27.66 -9.12 -9.30
CA ILE A 135 28.83 -8.31 -9.70
C ILE A 135 30.07 -8.72 -8.90
N ASN A 136 29.95 -8.87 -7.58
CA ASN A 136 31.05 -9.28 -6.72
C ASN A 136 31.57 -10.69 -7.06
N ARG A 137 30.68 -11.63 -7.41
CA ARG A 137 31.06 -12.98 -7.85
C ARG A 137 31.92 -12.92 -9.12
N VAL A 138 31.44 -12.23 -10.15
CA VAL A 138 32.15 -12.08 -11.43
C VAL A 138 33.50 -11.38 -11.25
N LEU A 139 33.56 -10.32 -10.44
CA LEU A 139 34.83 -9.64 -10.13
C LEU A 139 35.82 -10.55 -9.39
N GLY A 140 35.32 -11.42 -8.51
CA GLY A 140 36.14 -12.43 -7.83
C GLY A 140 36.75 -13.45 -8.81
N GLU A 141 35.95 -13.92 -9.76
CA GLU A 141 36.38 -14.86 -10.81
C GLU A 141 37.45 -14.24 -11.72
N ILE A 142 37.25 -12.99 -12.17
CA ILE A 142 38.24 -12.26 -13.01
C ILE A 142 39.58 -12.13 -12.28
N LYS A 143 39.57 -11.69 -11.01
CA LYS A 143 40.80 -11.55 -10.21
C LYS A 143 41.55 -12.87 -10.04
N GLN A 144 40.84 -13.98 -9.90
CA GLN A 144 41.47 -15.30 -9.84
C GLN A 144 42.07 -15.70 -11.19
N GLY A 145 41.37 -15.42 -12.30
CA GLY A 145 41.87 -15.68 -13.66
C GLY A 145 43.17 -14.91 -13.97
N GLU A 146 43.25 -13.62 -13.63
CA GLU A 146 44.47 -12.82 -13.79
C GLU A 146 45.66 -13.38 -13.01
N GLY A 147 45.43 -13.83 -11.77
CA GLY A 147 46.47 -14.45 -10.94
C GLY A 147 46.93 -15.83 -11.45
N SER A 148 46.04 -16.61 -12.06
CA SER A 148 46.39 -17.89 -12.69
C SER A 148 47.21 -17.70 -13.96
N VAL A 149 46.88 -16.73 -14.82
CA VAL A 149 47.66 -16.45 -16.03
C VAL A 149 49.07 -15.95 -15.70
N ALA A 150 49.23 -15.14 -14.63
CA ALA A 150 50.54 -14.69 -14.19
C ALA A 150 51.44 -15.85 -13.70
N LYS A 151 50.89 -16.86 -13.01
CA LYS A 151 51.65 -18.02 -12.50
C LYS A 151 51.99 -19.08 -13.53
N ILE A 152 51.31 -19.12 -14.68
CA ILE A 152 51.60 -20.08 -15.76
C ILE A 152 52.76 -19.57 -16.65
N ASN A 153 53.04 -18.28 -16.62
CA ASN A 153 54.05 -17.63 -17.45
C ASN A 153 55.41 -17.39 -16.72
N GLU A 154 55.59 -17.89 -15.50
CA GLU A 154 56.88 -17.98 -14.77
C GLU A 154 57.41 -19.42 -14.79
#